data_AF-A0AAP5Z1M9-F1
#
_entry.id   AF-A0AAP5Z1M9-F1
#
_cell.length_a   1.000
_cell.length_b   1.000
_cell.length_c   1.000
_cell.angle_alpha   90.00
_cell.angle_beta   90.00
_cell.angle_gamma   90.00
#
_symmetry.space_group_name_H-M   'P 1'
#
loop_
_entity.id
_entity.type
_entity.pdbx_description
1 polymer ?
#
loop_
_entity_poly.entity_id
_entity_poly.type
_entity_poly.pdbx_seq_one_letter_code
_entity_poly.pdbx_strand_id
1 'polypeptide(L)'
;MEHNQKLVFQIRSNLKNSIHFLYSEGLDEHAKQVANLVNQIDDKGFITSTHKACLYSTLRVMLESNTYTKSLASRSLDDAYELIVKALS
;
A
#
# COMPACT_ATOMS: atom_id res chain seq x y z
N MET A 1 -2.63 15.74 16.31
CA MET A 1 -2.94 15.91 14.87
C MET A 1 -1.72 15.69 13.97
N GLU A 2 -0.57 16.30 14.25
CA GLU A 2 0.66 16.17 13.43
C GLU A 2 1.16 14.72 13.26
N HIS A 3 1.06 13.89 14.31
CA HIS A 3 1.50 12.49 14.25
C HIS A 3 0.71 11.67 13.22
N ASN A 4 -0.59 11.97 13.05
CA ASN A 4 -1.46 11.26 12.12
C ASN A 4 -1.17 11.67 10.66
N GLN A 5 -0.85 12.95 10.43
CA GLN A 5 -0.43 13.43 9.11
C GLN A 5 0.92 12.85 8.67
N LYS A 6 1.87 12.70 9.62
CA LYS A 6 3.16 12.04 9.35
C LYS A 6 2.96 10.57 8.95
N LEU A 7 2.07 9.85 9.64
CA LEU A 7 1.73 8.46 9.32
C LEU A 7 1.11 8.35 7.92
N VAL A 8 0.11 9.19 7.61
CA VAL A 8 -0.52 9.24 6.28
C VAL A 8 0.53 9.50 5.20
N PHE A 9 1.46 10.44 5.42
CA PHE A 9 2.55 10.71 4.49
C PHE A 9 3.45 9.49 4.26
N GLN A 10 3.87 8.80 5.32
CA GLN A 10 4.72 7.61 5.23
C GLN A 10 4.02 6.46 4.48
N ILE A 11 2.74 6.22 4.79
CA ILE A 11 1.91 5.22 4.10
C ILE A 11 1.86 5.54 2.60
N ARG A 12 1.53 6.79 2.23
CA ARG A 12 1.50 7.23 0.82
C ARG A 12 2.84 7.04 0.13
N SER A 13 3.94 7.37 0.81
CA SER A 13 5.29 7.23 0.24
C SER A 13 5.62 5.77 -0.06
N ASN A 14 5.33 4.85 0.88
CA ASN A 14 5.56 3.42 0.69
C ASN A 14 4.67 2.83 -0.42
N LEU A 15 3.41 3.24 -0.50
CA LEU A 15 2.51 2.84 -1.60
C LEU A 15 2.97 3.39 -2.96
N LYS A 16 3.46 4.63 -3.02
CA LYS A 16 4.00 5.19 -4.27
C LYS A 16 5.28 4.48 -4.72
N ASN A 17 6.15 4.12 -3.78
CA ASN A 17 7.35 3.34 -4.07
C ASN A 17 6.98 1.93 -4.57
N SER A 18 6.01 1.26 -3.96
CA SER A 18 5.59 -0.06 -4.43
C SER A 18 5.00 -0.01 -5.83
N ILE A 19 4.24 1.02 -6.21
CA ILE A 19 3.74 1.20 -7.59
C ILE A 19 4.89 1.16 -8.61
N HIS A 20 6.00 1.86 -8.33
CA HIS A 20 7.15 1.85 -9.22
C HIS A 20 7.73 0.45 -9.39
N PHE A 21 7.90 -0.29 -8.29
CA PHE A 21 8.41 -1.65 -8.34
C PHE A 21 7.45 -2.62 -9.03
N LEU A 22 6.14 -2.51 -8.78
CA LEU A 22 5.12 -3.35 -9.42
C LEU A 22 5.16 -3.20 -10.95
N TYR A 23 5.26 -1.98 -11.47
CA TYR A 23 5.43 -1.77 -12.91
C TYR A 23 6.74 -2.37 -13.43
N SER A 24 7.85 -2.20 -12.69
CA SER A 24 9.14 -2.78 -13.10
C SER A 24 9.15 -4.31 -13.12
N GLU A 25 8.27 -4.93 -12.34
CA GLU A 25 8.10 -6.38 -12.21
C GLU A 25 6.99 -6.93 -13.14
N GLY A 26 6.37 -6.09 -13.97
CA GLY A 26 5.28 -6.50 -14.88
C GLY A 26 3.95 -6.80 -14.20
N LEU A 27 3.74 -6.27 -12.99
CA LEU A 27 2.55 -6.44 -12.16
C LEU A 27 1.59 -5.25 -12.30
N ASP A 28 1.31 -4.85 -13.54
CA ASP A 28 0.57 -3.62 -13.88
C ASP A 28 -0.80 -3.51 -13.20
N GLU A 29 -1.54 -4.62 -13.11
CA GLU A 29 -2.85 -4.63 -12.45
C GLU A 29 -2.75 -4.38 -10.94
N HIS A 30 -1.72 -4.92 -10.28
CA HIS A 30 -1.44 -4.62 -8.88
C HIS A 30 -1.02 -3.15 -8.74
N ALA A 31 -0.20 -2.63 -9.66
CA ALA A 31 0.21 -1.23 -9.64
C ALA A 31 -0.99 -0.29 -9.73
N LYS A 32 -1.97 -0.58 -10.60
CA LYS A 32 -3.24 0.17 -10.71
C LYS A 32 -4.07 0.09 -9.43
N GLN A 33 -4.18 -1.08 -8.81
CA GLN A 33 -4.89 -1.25 -7.54
C GLN A 33 -4.26 -0.41 -6.41
N VAL A 34 -2.93 -0.42 -6.30
CA VAL A 34 -2.21 0.37 -5.31
C VAL A 34 -2.32 1.87 -5.62
N ALA A 35 -2.27 2.29 -6.88
CA ALA A 35 -2.50 3.68 -7.28
C ALA A 35 -3.90 4.17 -6.88
N ASN A 36 -4.93 3.34 -7.07
CA ASN A 36 -6.28 3.66 -6.63
C ASN A 36 -6.37 3.81 -5.10
N LEU A 37 -5.66 2.95 -4.34
CA LEU A 37 -5.58 3.07 -2.89
C LEU A 37 -4.92 4.39 -2.46
N VAL A 38 -3.85 4.81 -3.14
CA VAL A 38 -3.21 6.12 -2.90
C VAL A 38 -4.21 7.26 -3.11
N ASN A 39 -4.96 7.24 -4.21
CA ASN A 39 -5.97 8.27 -4.49
C ASN A 39 -7.06 8.31 -3.40
N GLN A 40 -7.54 7.15 -2.94
CA GLN A 40 -8.53 7.10 -1.85
C GLN A 40 -8.01 7.68 -0.53
N ILE A 41 -6.72 7.46 -0.23
CA ILE A 41 -6.07 8.06 0.94
C ILE A 41 -5.92 9.58 0.76
N ASP A 42 -5.56 10.04 -0.44
CA ASP A 42 -5.40 11.45 -0.77
C ASP A 42 -6.73 12.21 -0.66
N ASP A 43 -7.81 11.66 -1.20
CA ASP A 43 -9.15 12.25 -1.18
C ASP A 43 -9.72 12.37 0.23
N LYS A 44 -9.46 11.39 1.10
CA LYS A 44 -9.94 11.41 2.49
C LYS A 44 -9.04 12.21 3.42
N GLY A 45 -7.73 12.19 3.20
CA GLY A 45 -6.73 12.79 4.10
C GLY A 45 -6.49 12.04 5.41
N PHE A 46 -7.09 10.85 5.59
CA PHE A 46 -6.88 9.99 6.77
C PHE A 46 -7.03 8.50 6.44
N ILE A 47 -6.52 7.63 7.31
CA ILE A 47 -6.55 6.17 7.15
C ILE A 47 -7.86 5.59 7.68
N THR A 48 -8.41 4.61 6.97
CA THR A 48 -9.64 3.90 7.33
C THR A 48 -9.45 2.40 7.28
N SER A 49 -10.37 1.65 7.89
CA SER A 49 -10.40 0.19 7.82
C SER A 49 -10.55 -0.33 6.37
N THR A 50 -11.22 0.42 5.50
CA THR A 50 -11.32 0.11 4.06
C THR A 50 -9.94 0.12 3.40
N HIS A 51 -9.08 1.10 3.70
CA HIS A 51 -7.72 1.14 3.15
C HIS A 51 -6.89 -0.08 3.56
N LYS A 52 -7.05 -0.53 4.82
CA LYS A 52 -6.44 -1.78 5.32
C LYS A 52 -6.91 -2.99 4.52
N ALA A 53 -8.22 -3.11 4.30
CA ALA A 53 -8.80 -4.23 3.55
C ALA A 53 -8.33 -4.26 2.08
N CYS A 54 -8.25 -3.09 1.42
CA CYS A 54 -7.76 -2.99 0.05
C CYS A 54 -6.29 -3.41 -0.07
N LEU A 55 -5.42 -2.93 0.82
CA LEU A 55 -4.01 -3.31 0.81
C LEU A 55 -3.82 -4.80 1.12
N TYR A 56 -4.54 -5.33 2.11
CA TYR A 56 -4.52 -6.76 2.43
C TYR A 56 -4.92 -7.63 1.23
N SER A 57 -5.97 -7.24 0.50
CA SER A 57 -6.39 -7.96 -0.71
C SER A 57 -5.28 -7.99 -1.76
N THR A 58 -4.57 -6.88 -1.94
CA THR A 58 -3.45 -6.79 -2.92
C THR A 58 -2.32 -7.72 -2.51
N LEU A 59 -1.89 -7.66 -1.25
CA LEU A 59 -0.85 -8.54 -0.68
C LEU A 59 -1.21 -10.02 -0.83
N ARG A 60 -2.46 -10.36 -0.55
CA ARG A 60 -2.98 -11.73 -0.68
C ARG A 60 -2.90 -12.24 -2.13
N VAL A 61 -3.30 -11.44 -3.11
CA VAL A 61 -3.22 -11.85 -4.53
C VAL A 61 -1.75 -12.03 -4.96
N MET A 62 -0.85 -11.17 -4.49
CA MET A 62 0.59 -11.33 -4.78
C MET A 62 1.16 -12.63 -4.19
N LEU A 63 0.74 -13.00 -2.97
CA LEU A 63 1.10 -14.27 -2.34
C LEU A 63 0.54 -15.47 -3.12
N GLU A 64 -0.75 -15.44 -3.46
CA GLU A 64 -1.44 -16.53 -4.18
C GLU A 64 -0.89 -16.71 -5.61
N SER A 65 -0.44 -15.64 -6.25
CA SER A 65 0.18 -15.67 -7.59
C SER A 65 1.69 -15.98 -7.59
N ASN A 66 2.28 -16.22 -6.41
CA ASN A 66 3.73 -16.43 -6.22
C ASN A 66 4.62 -15.27 -6.71
N THR A 67 4.04 -14.07 -6.89
CA THR A 67 4.72 -12.83 -7.29
C THR A 67 5.26 -12.04 -6.09
N TYR A 68 5.00 -12.53 -4.88
CA TYR A 68 5.43 -11.90 -3.63
C TYR A 68 6.92 -12.08 -3.30
N THR A 69 7.60 -13.06 -3.91
CA THR A 69 8.92 -13.53 -3.44
C THR A 69 10.04 -12.50 -3.64
N LYS A 70 10.55 -11.94 -2.53
CA LYS A 70 11.68 -10.98 -2.44
C LYS A 70 11.57 -9.75 -3.34
N SER A 71 10.37 -9.41 -3.78
CA SER A 71 10.07 -8.20 -4.53
C SER A 71 10.33 -6.95 -3.67
N LEU A 72 10.85 -5.88 -4.27
CA LEU A 72 10.95 -4.59 -3.59
C LEU A 72 9.56 -3.96 -3.41
N ALA A 73 8.60 -4.34 -4.27
CA ALA A 73 7.21 -3.97 -4.12
C ALA A 73 6.61 -4.60 -2.86
N SER A 74 6.81 -5.91 -2.63
CA SER A 74 6.23 -6.59 -1.47
C SER A 74 6.70 -5.97 -0.15
N ARG A 75 8.00 -5.69 -0.01
CA ARG A 75 8.54 -4.96 1.16
C ARG A 75 7.88 -3.60 1.39
N SER A 76 7.76 -2.80 0.33
CA SER A 76 7.15 -1.47 0.42
C SER A 76 5.65 -1.56 0.77
N LEU A 77 4.95 -2.59 0.30
CA LEU A 77 3.54 -2.83 0.64
C LEU A 77 3.37 -3.33 2.08
N ASP A 78 4.27 -4.20 2.57
CA ASP A 78 4.27 -4.67 3.96
C ASP A 78 4.49 -3.49 4.93
N ASP A 79 5.49 -2.63 4.66
CA ASP A 79 5.75 -1.43 5.46
C ASP A 79 4.54 -0.50 5.48
N ALA A 80 3.86 -0.32 4.33
CA ALA A 80 2.62 0.46 4.27
C ALA A 80 1.49 -0.19 5.09
N TYR A 81 1.41 -1.52 5.10
CA TYR A 81 0.39 -2.25 5.83
C TYR A 81 0.56 -2.14 7.35
N GLU A 82 1.79 -2.30 7.86
CA GLU A 82 2.10 -2.11 9.28
C GLU A 82 1.75 -0.70 9.76
N LEU A 83 2.08 0.32 8.94
CA LEU A 83 1.73 1.70 9.26
C LEU A 83 0.22 1.95 9.25
N ILE A 84 -0.52 1.34 8.33
CA ILE A 84 -1.99 1.40 8.32
C ILE A 84 -2.57 0.76 9.59
N VAL A 85 -2.06 -0.40 10.01
CA VAL A 85 -2.50 -1.05 11.26
C VAL A 85 -2.23 -0.15 12.46
N LYS A 86 -1.04 0.47 12.52
CA LYS A 86 -0.68 1.43 13.56
C LYS A 86 -1.57 2.67 13.56
N ALA A 87 -1.94 3.19 12.39
CA ALA A 87 -2.82 4.36 12.28
C ALA A 87 -4.28 4.08 12.69
N LEU A 88 -4.69 2.81 12.73
CA LEU A 88 -6.03 2.36 13.12
C LEU A 88 -6.11 1.83 14.56
N SER A 89 -4.97 1.76 15.26
CA SER A 89 -4.87 1.35 16.67
C SER A 89 -4.95 2.57 17.59
#